data_AF-A0A419PZ53-F1
#
_entry.id   AF-A0A419PZ53-F1
#
_cell.length_a   1.000
_cell.length_b   1.000
_cell.length_c   1.000
_cell.angle_alpha   90.00
_cell.angle_beta   90.00
_cell.angle_gamma   90.00
#
_symmetry.space_group_name_H-M   'P 1'
#
loop_
_entity.id
_entity.type
_entity.pdbx_description
1 polymer ?
#
loop_
_entity_poly.entity_id
_entity_poly.type
_entity_poly.pdbx_seq_one_letter_code
_entity_poly.pdbx_strand_id
1 'polypeptide(L)'
;MYMILSILALSHVGVVYVNAKCASDLITMGDGMCVAIKEATDRYCKAHETCAALSQTTQQLFILIGLNHKLLDPNKIPTSALFTWTSVSDVLVRRGKAKEGWRDADPRNLLYASQLGDINWDDEQPDGNKPVVGLKQPNLRAHDIQLERIQANVVCELIKEATLETPRINQFKANFPIKLEQEKNDNEISDACYQRLMEPTLLKCSFLCNQNIQCRSVYHNLSQKTCVHILYTDARLPSAFRNIAGEWKRYAKTSITVMKPID
;
A
#
# COMPACT_ATOMS: atom_id res chain seq x y z
N MET A 1 45.21 31.22 -45.77
CA MET A 1 45.26 31.80 -44.42
C MET A 1 43.83 32.20 -44.03
N TYR A 2 43.20 31.40 -43.15
CA TYR A 2 41.99 31.57 -42.31
C TYR A 2 40.76 32.29 -42.91
N MET A 3 39.50 31.85 -42.72
CA MET A 3 38.89 31.33 -41.49
C MET A 3 37.52 30.71 -41.86
N ILE A 4 37.26 29.45 -41.53
CA ILE A 4 35.90 28.87 -41.60
C ILE A 4 35.25 29.14 -40.24
N LEU A 5 34.16 29.91 -40.23
CA LEU A 5 33.39 30.21 -39.04
C LEU A 5 32.41 29.05 -38.77
N SER A 6 32.75 28.16 -37.85
CA SER A 6 31.84 27.11 -37.38
C SER A 6 30.89 27.70 -36.34
N ILE A 7 29.62 27.89 -36.70
CA ILE A 7 28.55 28.23 -35.76
C ILE A 7 28.04 26.93 -35.15
N LEU A 8 28.46 26.64 -33.92
CA LEU A 8 27.84 25.61 -33.08
C LEU A 8 26.50 26.15 -32.57
N ALA A 9 25.41 25.76 -33.23
CA ALA A 9 24.07 25.92 -32.67
C ALA A 9 23.90 24.89 -31.54
N LEU A 10 24.14 25.29 -30.30
CA LEU A 10 23.68 24.56 -29.14
C LEU A 10 22.14 24.63 -29.13
N SER A 11 21.49 23.59 -29.63
CA SER A 11 20.08 23.35 -29.36
C SER A 11 19.96 23.05 -27.87
N HIS A 12 19.59 24.06 -27.07
CA HIS A 12 19.01 23.84 -25.76
C HIS A 12 17.70 23.08 -25.99
N VAL A 13 17.75 21.76 -25.85
CA VAL A 13 16.56 20.96 -25.56
C VAL A 13 16.11 21.40 -24.18
N GLY A 14 15.31 22.46 -24.14
CA GLY A 14 14.55 22.83 -22.97
C GLY A 14 13.61 21.67 -22.68
N VAL A 15 13.97 20.84 -21.72
CA VAL A 15 13.04 19.89 -21.13
C VAL A 15 11.98 20.74 -20.44
N VAL A 16 10.87 20.99 -21.14
CA VAL A 16 9.68 21.56 -20.53
C VAL A 16 9.16 20.50 -19.59
N TYR A 17 9.49 20.62 -18.30
CA TYR A 17 8.79 19.92 -17.24
C TYR A 17 7.37 20.45 -17.20
N VAL A 18 6.48 19.84 -17.99
CA VAL A 18 5.05 20.02 -17.82
C VAL A 18 4.73 19.38 -16.48
N ASN A 19 4.68 20.20 -15.41
CA ASN A 19 4.03 19.82 -14.17
C ASN A 19 2.55 19.61 -14.52
N ALA A 20 2.22 18.40 -14.97
CA ALA A 20 0.87 18.02 -15.32
C ALA A 20 0.02 18.16 -14.05
N LYS A 21 -0.75 19.25 -14.00
CA LYS A 21 -1.74 19.46 -12.94
C LYS A 21 -2.68 18.26 -12.94
N CYS A 22 -3.03 17.79 -11.75
CA CYS A 22 -4.01 16.74 -11.58
C CYS A 22 -5.38 17.19 -12.16
N ALA A 23 -6.26 16.24 -12.42
CA ALA A 23 -7.66 16.54 -12.71
C ALA A 23 -8.26 17.46 -11.63
N SER A 24 -9.25 18.28 -11.97
CA SER A 24 -9.72 19.41 -11.15
C SER A 24 -10.23 19.03 -9.75
N ASP A 25 -10.59 17.78 -9.53
CA ASP A 25 -11.08 17.21 -8.27
C ASP A 25 -9.96 16.62 -7.39
N LEU A 26 -8.72 16.58 -7.89
CA LEU A 26 -7.55 16.04 -7.21
C LEU A 26 -6.56 17.13 -6.81
N ILE A 27 -5.86 16.89 -5.71
CA ILE A 27 -4.85 17.79 -5.18
C ILE A 27 -3.48 17.36 -5.71
N THR A 28 -2.75 18.31 -6.30
CA THR A 28 -1.36 18.11 -6.70
C THR A 28 -0.43 18.29 -5.50
N MET A 29 0.35 17.25 -5.23
CA MET A 29 1.39 17.17 -4.20
C MET A 29 2.80 17.21 -4.85
N GLY A 30 3.85 16.92 -4.08
CA GLY A 30 5.23 16.85 -4.59
C GLY A 30 5.36 15.90 -5.79
N ASP A 31 6.31 16.21 -6.69
CA ASP A 31 6.61 15.45 -7.92
C ASP A 31 5.39 15.15 -8.82
N GLY A 32 4.37 16.03 -8.76
CA GLY A 32 3.14 15.87 -9.52
C GLY A 32 2.29 14.68 -9.08
N MET A 33 2.49 14.15 -7.86
CA MET A 33 1.61 13.15 -7.26
C MET A 33 0.20 13.72 -7.12
N CYS A 34 -0.80 12.93 -7.49
CA CYS A 34 -2.20 13.32 -7.40
C CYS A 34 -2.87 12.56 -6.27
N VAL A 35 -3.53 13.28 -5.36
CA VAL A 35 -4.22 12.69 -4.23
C VAL A 35 -5.64 13.21 -4.08
N ALA A 36 -6.51 12.36 -3.53
CA ALA A 36 -7.81 12.75 -3.00
C ALA A 36 -7.76 12.68 -1.48
N ILE A 37 -8.25 13.71 -0.79
CA ILE A 37 -8.38 13.71 0.68
C ILE A 37 -9.83 13.37 1.02
N LYS A 38 -10.01 12.39 1.90
CA LYS A 38 -11.32 11.87 2.30
C LYS A 38 -11.53 12.10 3.79
N GLU A 39 -12.77 11.86 4.23
CA GLU A 39 -13.14 11.97 5.64
C GLU A 39 -12.22 11.10 6.52
N ALA A 40 -11.85 11.64 7.68
CA ALA A 40 -11.05 10.93 8.65
C ALA A 40 -11.80 9.70 9.19
N THR A 41 -11.05 8.67 9.57
CA THR A 41 -11.60 7.46 10.15
C THR A 41 -10.72 6.96 11.30
N ASP A 42 -11.33 6.24 12.23
CA ASP A 42 -10.68 5.63 13.37
C ASP A 42 -10.12 4.23 13.08
N ARG A 43 -10.29 3.71 11.86
CA ARG A 43 -9.93 2.33 11.48
C ARG A 43 -9.06 2.29 10.23
N TYR A 44 -7.89 1.68 10.34
CA TYR A 44 -6.93 1.47 9.25
C TYR A 44 -7.57 0.79 8.03
N CYS A 45 -8.31 -0.30 8.25
CA CYS A 45 -8.98 -1.00 7.15
C CYS A 45 -10.07 -0.17 6.47
N LYS A 46 -10.69 0.76 7.20
CA LYS A 46 -11.66 1.69 6.63
C LYS A 46 -10.98 2.76 5.77
N ALA A 47 -9.76 3.18 6.12
CA ALA A 47 -8.97 4.10 5.32
C ALA A 47 -8.63 3.48 3.95
N HIS A 48 -8.18 2.22 3.95
CA HIS A 48 -7.96 1.45 2.73
C HIS A 48 -9.24 1.23 1.91
N GLU A 49 -10.32 0.81 2.57
CA GLU A 49 -11.63 0.62 1.92
C GLU A 49 -12.11 1.89 1.24
N THR A 50 -11.92 3.04 1.87
CA THR A 50 -12.29 4.36 1.33
C THR A 50 -11.56 4.65 0.02
N CYS A 51 -10.26 4.40 -0.06
CA CYS A 51 -9.50 4.59 -1.31
C CYS A 51 -9.84 3.54 -2.38
N ALA A 52 -10.11 2.31 -1.96
CA ALA A 52 -10.57 1.26 -2.88
C ALA A 52 -11.96 1.55 -3.47
N ALA A 53 -12.87 2.10 -2.67
CA ALA A 53 -14.19 2.54 -3.14
C ALA A 53 -14.07 3.68 -4.15
N LEU A 54 -13.21 4.66 -3.88
CA LEU A 54 -12.90 5.74 -4.84
C LEU A 54 -12.40 5.18 -6.17
N SER A 55 -11.60 4.10 -6.11
CA SER A 55 -11.11 3.44 -7.32
C SER A 55 -12.24 2.88 -8.18
N GLN A 56 -13.20 2.21 -7.54
CA GLN A 56 -14.34 1.60 -8.23
C GLN A 56 -15.24 2.66 -8.86
N THR A 57 -15.48 3.79 -8.17
CA THR A 57 -16.35 4.85 -8.67
C THR A 57 -15.75 5.64 -9.82
N THR A 58 -14.43 5.79 -9.85
CA THR A 58 -13.70 6.59 -10.85
C THR A 58 -13.13 5.75 -12.00
N GLN A 59 -13.10 4.42 -11.84
CA GLN A 59 -12.38 3.48 -12.70
C GLN A 59 -10.85 3.74 -12.79
N GLN A 60 -10.31 4.54 -11.86
CA GLN A 60 -8.89 4.81 -11.73
C GLN A 60 -8.34 4.11 -10.47
N LEU A 61 -7.08 3.69 -10.45
CA LEU A 61 -6.56 3.01 -9.27
C LEU A 61 -6.10 4.00 -8.19
N PHE A 62 -6.82 4.03 -7.08
CA PHE A 62 -6.43 4.75 -5.86
C PHE A 62 -6.01 3.76 -4.76
N ILE A 63 -4.94 4.11 -4.03
CA ILE A 63 -4.51 3.39 -2.84
C ILE A 63 -4.36 4.36 -1.67
N LEU A 64 -4.40 3.87 -0.44
CA LEU A 64 -4.00 4.67 0.71
C LEU A 64 -2.51 5.01 0.59
N ILE A 65 -2.17 6.30 0.78
CA ILE A 65 -0.81 6.82 0.60
C ILE A 65 0.23 5.93 1.28
N GLY A 66 1.22 5.47 0.52
CA GLY A 66 2.28 4.57 1.00
C GLY A 66 3.56 5.29 1.36
N LEU A 67 4.68 4.78 0.88
CA LEU A 67 6.01 5.38 1.07
C LEU A 67 6.18 6.72 0.34
N ASN A 68 5.29 7.03 -0.62
CA ASN A 68 5.20 8.35 -1.23
C ASN A 68 4.68 9.45 -0.29
N HIS A 69 4.35 9.13 0.97
CA HIS A 69 3.94 10.12 1.95
C HIS A 69 4.94 11.26 2.16
N LYS A 70 6.22 11.05 1.89
CA LYS A 70 7.27 12.10 1.93
C LYS A 70 7.02 13.25 0.93
N LEU A 71 6.17 13.02 -0.07
CA LEU A 71 5.78 14.02 -1.07
C LEU A 71 4.55 14.82 -0.67
N LEU A 72 3.91 14.51 0.47
CA LEU A 72 2.79 15.28 0.98
C LEU A 72 3.24 16.67 1.44
N ASP A 73 2.44 17.67 1.11
CA ASP A 73 2.58 19.03 1.64
C ASP A 73 1.74 19.16 2.91
N PRO A 74 2.34 19.34 4.10
CA PRO A 74 1.60 19.43 5.36
C PRO A 74 0.52 20.52 5.35
N ASN A 75 0.71 21.62 4.61
CA ASN A 75 -0.24 22.72 4.54
C ASN A 75 -1.52 22.36 3.77
N LYS A 76 -1.50 21.28 2.99
CA LYS A 76 -2.65 20.79 2.21
C LYS A 76 -3.39 19.66 2.91
N ILE A 77 -2.85 19.13 4.01
CA ILE A 77 -3.50 18.06 4.78
C ILE A 77 -4.38 18.70 5.86
N PRO A 78 -5.66 18.31 5.98
CA PRO A 78 -6.54 18.81 7.02
C PRO A 78 -5.96 18.63 8.42
N THR A 79 -6.18 19.62 9.29
CA THR A 79 -5.81 19.59 10.70
C THR A 79 -6.94 19.10 11.59
N SER A 80 -8.05 18.61 11.01
CA SER A 80 -9.20 18.07 11.73
C SER A 80 -8.90 16.78 12.50
N ALA A 81 -7.85 16.05 12.11
CA ALA A 81 -7.31 14.93 12.83
C ALA A 81 -5.80 15.13 13.07
N LEU A 82 -5.30 14.63 14.20
CA LEU A 82 -3.89 14.75 14.59
C LEU A 82 -2.98 13.92 13.68
N PHE A 83 -3.48 12.79 13.18
CA PHE A 83 -2.73 11.86 12.34
C PHE A 83 -3.29 11.80 10.92
N THR A 84 -2.46 11.32 10.00
CA THR A 84 -2.86 10.85 8.67
C THR A 84 -2.46 9.39 8.54
N TRP A 85 -3.40 8.55 8.10
CA TRP A 85 -3.12 7.14 7.82
C TRP A 85 -2.17 7.01 6.64
N THR A 86 -1.22 6.08 6.73
CA THR A 86 -0.49 5.56 5.57
C THR A 86 -0.81 4.08 5.38
N SER A 87 -0.51 3.52 4.21
CA SER A 87 -0.56 2.07 4.00
C SER A 87 0.69 1.33 4.51
N VAL A 88 1.68 2.05 5.03
CA VAL A 88 2.95 1.47 5.48
C VAL A 88 2.74 0.75 6.80
N SER A 89 3.15 -0.52 6.89
CA SER A 89 2.92 -1.39 8.04
C SER A 89 3.96 -2.50 8.18
N ASP A 90 3.99 -3.14 9.35
CA ASP A 90 4.85 -4.29 9.68
C ASP A 90 4.04 -5.59 9.94
N VAL A 91 2.75 -5.60 9.60
CA VAL A 91 1.82 -6.71 9.88
C VAL A 91 2.24 -8.06 9.28
N LEU A 92 3.04 -8.05 8.20
CA LEU A 92 3.65 -9.24 7.62
C LEU A 92 4.89 -9.72 8.39
N VAL A 93 5.78 -8.78 8.75
CA VAL A 93 7.02 -9.03 9.51
C VAL A 93 7.20 -7.93 10.52
N ARG A 94 7.07 -8.29 11.79
CA ARG A 94 7.21 -7.34 12.90
C ARG A 94 8.60 -6.70 12.87
N ARG A 95 8.64 -5.36 12.92
CA ARG A 95 9.89 -4.57 12.90
C ARG A 95 10.26 -4.03 14.28
N GLY A 96 9.29 -3.88 15.17
CA GLY A 96 9.55 -3.29 16.48
C GLY A 96 10.17 -1.91 16.31
N LYS A 97 11.34 -1.67 16.91
CA LYS A 97 12.03 -0.37 16.86
C LYS A 97 12.87 -0.14 15.59
N ALA A 98 12.92 -1.08 14.66
CA ALA A 98 13.67 -0.92 13.42
C ALA A 98 13.05 0.19 12.54
N LYS A 99 13.90 1.07 11.99
CA LYS A 99 13.46 2.21 11.17
C LYS A 99 13.25 1.83 9.69
N GLU A 100 13.70 0.65 9.31
CA GLU A 100 13.66 0.07 7.99
C GLU A 100 12.87 -1.26 7.95
N GLY A 101 12.58 -1.74 6.75
CA GLY A 101 11.94 -3.03 6.50
C GLY A 101 10.41 -3.00 6.50
N TRP A 102 9.79 -1.83 6.63
CA TRP A 102 8.34 -1.63 6.59
C TRP A 102 7.83 -1.73 5.16
N ARG A 103 6.60 -2.22 4.95
CA ARG A 103 6.04 -2.46 3.60
C ARG A 103 4.74 -1.69 3.43
N ASP A 104 4.42 -1.29 2.21
CA ASP A 104 3.18 -0.55 1.91
C ASP A 104 2.23 -1.34 0.98
N ALA A 105 1.12 -0.71 0.61
CA ALA A 105 0.11 -1.32 -0.25
C ALA A 105 0.39 -1.13 -1.76
N ASP A 106 1.52 -0.52 -2.14
CA ASP A 106 1.76 -0.13 -3.53
C ASP A 106 1.85 -1.38 -4.43
N PRO A 107 0.91 -1.52 -5.38
CA PRO A 107 0.86 -2.69 -6.23
C PRO A 107 2.01 -2.78 -7.25
N ARG A 108 2.74 -1.68 -7.47
CA ARG A 108 3.83 -1.57 -8.44
C ARG A 108 5.13 -2.20 -7.93
N ASN A 109 5.32 -2.28 -6.62
CA ASN A 109 6.57 -2.76 -6.03
C ASN A 109 6.37 -3.63 -4.78
N LEU A 110 5.76 -4.80 -4.97
CA LEU A 110 5.43 -5.74 -3.90
C LEU A 110 6.64 -6.34 -3.16
N LEU A 111 7.85 -6.25 -3.75
CA LEU A 111 9.08 -6.72 -3.11
C LEU A 111 9.71 -5.68 -2.20
N TYR A 112 9.41 -4.40 -2.40
CA TYR A 112 10.04 -3.32 -1.66
C TYR A 112 9.71 -3.39 -0.17
N ALA A 113 10.74 -3.14 0.62
CA ALA A 113 10.63 -2.83 2.03
C ALA A 113 11.47 -1.57 2.24
N SER A 114 10.99 -0.69 3.11
CA SER A 114 11.63 0.61 3.36
C SER A 114 13.10 0.44 3.74
N GLN A 115 13.93 1.36 3.27
CA GLN A 115 15.30 1.51 3.71
C GLN A 115 15.41 2.65 4.73
N LEU A 116 16.58 2.80 5.35
CA LEU A 116 16.84 3.90 6.24
C LEU A 116 16.69 5.23 5.49
N GLY A 117 15.86 6.14 6.02
CA GLY A 117 15.58 7.44 5.40
C GLY A 117 14.36 7.47 4.48
N ASP A 118 13.77 6.33 4.12
CA ASP A 118 12.51 6.32 3.35
C ASP A 118 11.32 6.83 4.16
N ILE A 119 11.35 6.60 5.48
CA ILE A 119 10.33 7.05 6.43
C ILE A 119 10.97 8.09 7.33
N ASN A 120 10.41 9.30 7.34
CA ASN A 120 10.86 10.39 8.20
C ASN A 120 10.26 10.25 9.61
N TRP A 121 10.77 9.29 10.37
CA TRP A 121 10.38 9.02 11.76
C TRP A 121 10.52 10.26 12.65
N ASP A 122 9.57 10.45 13.56
CA ASP A 122 9.72 11.39 14.66
C ASP A 122 10.80 10.94 15.65
N ASP A 123 11.17 11.83 16.55
CA ASP A 123 12.11 11.52 17.61
C ASP A 123 11.55 10.38 18.47
N GLU A 124 12.41 9.42 18.82
CA GLU A 124 12.05 8.20 19.57
C GLU A 124 11.07 7.25 18.85
N GLN A 125 10.76 7.47 17.57
CA GLN A 125 9.93 6.59 16.76
C GLN A 125 10.75 5.69 15.81
N PRO A 126 10.26 4.49 15.45
CA PRO A 126 9.09 3.82 16.03
C PRO A 126 9.35 3.38 17.48
N ASP A 127 8.32 3.40 18.33
CA ASP A 127 8.44 2.93 19.71
C ASP A 127 8.37 1.39 19.83
N GLY A 128 7.90 0.75 18.76
CA GLY A 128 8.02 -0.68 18.48
C GLY A 128 6.86 -1.54 18.94
N ASN A 129 5.77 -0.89 19.35
CA ASN A 129 4.60 -1.57 19.90
C ASN A 129 3.40 -1.56 18.96
N LYS A 130 3.48 -0.86 17.82
CA LYS A 130 2.32 -0.64 16.97
C LYS A 130 2.65 -0.92 15.49
N PRO A 131 1.69 -1.43 14.71
CA PRO A 131 2.03 -2.10 13.46
C PRO A 131 1.91 -1.25 12.19
N VAL A 132 1.45 -0.01 12.29
CA VAL A 132 1.17 0.86 11.13
C VAL A 132 1.90 2.19 11.31
N VAL A 133 2.34 2.78 10.20
CA VAL A 133 2.90 4.14 10.20
C VAL A 133 1.78 5.16 10.05
N GLY A 134 1.73 6.12 10.97
CA GLY A 134 0.88 7.31 10.89
C GLY A 134 1.72 8.57 10.87
N LEU A 135 1.27 9.59 10.13
CA LEU A 135 1.97 10.87 10.03
C LEU A 135 1.31 11.89 10.94
N LYS A 136 2.08 12.45 11.87
CA LYS A 136 1.57 13.37 12.88
C LYS A 136 1.66 14.81 12.40
N GLN A 137 0.56 15.56 12.53
CA GLN A 137 0.55 17.00 12.32
C GLN A 137 1.40 17.73 13.39
N PRO A 138 1.97 18.91 13.10
CA PRO A 138 1.86 19.69 11.86
C PRO A 138 2.92 19.39 10.80
N ASN A 139 3.95 18.60 11.12
CA ASN A 139 5.12 18.41 10.24
C ASN A 139 5.13 17.08 9.48
N LEU A 140 4.10 16.24 9.70
CA LEU A 140 3.94 14.91 9.12
C LEU A 140 5.11 13.96 9.45
N ARG A 141 5.77 14.13 10.60
CA ARG A 141 6.75 13.14 11.09
C ARG A 141 6.04 11.84 11.45
N ALA A 142 6.69 10.73 11.16
CA ALA A 142 6.10 9.40 11.24
C ALA A 142 6.17 8.83 12.66
N HIS A 143 5.08 8.17 13.07
CA HIS A 143 4.96 7.41 14.30
C HIS A 143 4.45 6.00 13.99
N ASP A 144 4.79 5.02 14.82
CA ASP A 144 4.05 3.77 14.83
C ASP A 144 2.74 3.95 15.62
N ILE A 145 1.62 3.63 14.97
CA ILE A 145 0.26 3.80 15.48
C ILE A 145 -0.52 2.48 15.41
N GLN A 146 -1.49 2.32 16.31
CA GLN A 146 -2.40 1.16 16.35
C GLN A 146 -3.36 1.20 15.15
N LEU A 147 -3.85 0.04 14.70
CA LEU A 147 -4.75 -0.06 13.53
C LEU A 147 -6.14 0.55 13.75
N GLU A 148 -6.55 0.77 15.00
CA GLU A 148 -7.90 1.23 15.35
C GLU A 148 -7.88 2.27 16.47
N ARG A 149 -9.00 2.97 16.68
CA ARG A 149 -9.21 3.97 17.75
C ARG A 149 -8.30 5.20 17.67
N ILE A 150 -7.68 5.43 16.52
CA ILE A 150 -6.97 6.67 16.20
C ILE A 150 -7.70 7.34 15.05
N GLN A 151 -8.36 8.45 15.34
CA GLN A 151 -8.95 9.28 14.30
C GLN A 151 -7.82 9.88 13.45
N ALA A 152 -7.75 9.52 12.17
CA ALA A 152 -6.74 10.03 11.26
C ALA A 152 -7.30 10.31 9.86
N ASN A 153 -6.73 11.33 9.21
CA ASN A 153 -7.08 11.72 7.85
C ASN A 153 -6.78 10.59 6.86
N VAL A 154 -7.55 10.53 5.78
CA VAL A 154 -7.37 9.56 4.70
C VAL A 154 -6.90 10.29 3.45
N VAL A 155 -5.72 9.92 2.96
CA VAL A 155 -5.15 10.44 1.72
C VAL A 155 -5.00 9.29 0.73
N CYS A 156 -5.76 9.38 -0.37
CA CYS A 156 -5.76 8.38 -1.42
C CYS A 156 -4.85 8.83 -2.57
N GLU A 157 -3.76 8.13 -2.82
CA GLU A 157 -2.85 8.34 -3.94
C GLU A 157 -3.42 7.72 -5.22
N LEU A 158 -3.47 8.49 -6.31
CA LEU A 158 -3.75 7.99 -7.64
C LEU A 158 -2.50 7.32 -8.23
N ILE A 159 -2.61 6.04 -8.58
CA ILE A 159 -1.60 5.33 -9.34
C ILE A 159 -1.76 5.65 -10.82
N LYS A 160 -0.93 6.57 -11.32
CA LYS A 160 -0.89 6.95 -12.75
C LYS A 160 -0.70 5.69 -13.62
N GLU A 161 -1.40 5.65 -14.75
CA GLU A 161 -1.32 4.60 -15.77
C GLU A 161 -1.87 3.21 -15.35
N ALA A 162 -2.40 3.05 -14.13
CA ALA A 162 -3.08 1.84 -13.71
C ALA A 162 -4.61 1.98 -13.82
N THR A 163 -5.24 1.17 -14.67
CA THR A 163 -6.70 1.04 -14.75
C THR A 163 -7.19 -0.25 -14.11
N LEU A 164 -8.48 -0.32 -13.76
CA LEU A 164 -9.07 -1.52 -13.16
C LEU A 164 -9.29 -2.65 -14.17
N GLU A 165 -9.38 -2.34 -15.47
CA GLU A 165 -9.83 -3.25 -16.54
C GLU A 165 -8.71 -4.09 -17.18
N THR A 166 -7.44 -3.85 -16.84
CA THR A 166 -6.34 -4.58 -17.48
C THR A 166 -6.36 -6.06 -17.09
N PRO A 167 -6.33 -7.01 -18.05
CA PRO A 167 -6.25 -8.45 -17.76
C PRO A 167 -5.02 -8.76 -16.91
N ARG A 168 -5.22 -9.43 -15.78
CA ARG A 168 -4.15 -9.70 -14.81
C ARG A 168 -3.81 -11.17 -14.77
N ILE A 169 -2.66 -11.51 -15.32
CA ILE A 169 -2.04 -12.80 -15.10
C ILE A 169 -1.13 -12.64 -13.89
N ASN A 170 -1.55 -13.18 -12.75
CA ASN A 170 -0.77 -13.12 -11.52
C ASN A 170 -0.36 -14.54 -11.11
N GLN A 171 0.89 -14.68 -10.70
CA GLN A 171 1.35 -15.90 -10.05
C GLN A 171 1.11 -15.79 -8.54
N PHE A 172 0.92 -16.94 -7.92
CA PHE A 172 0.75 -17.09 -6.48
C PHE A 172 1.89 -17.95 -5.95
N LYS A 173 2.64 -17.45 -4.97
CA LYS A 173 3.82 -18.15 -4.41
C LYS A 173 3.75 -18.18 -2.89
N ALA A 174 4.09 -19.33 -2.30
CA ALA A 174 4.07 -19.52 -0.85
C ALA A 174 5.18 -18.73 -0.13
N ASN A 175 6.32 -18.52 -0.80
CA ASN A 175 7.51 -17.86 -0.26
C ASN A 175 7.67 -16.39 -0.71
N PHE A 176 6.59 -15.76 -1.19
CA PHE A 176 6.61 -14.37 -1.63
C PHE A 176 5.92 -13.43 -0.62
N PRO A 177 6.38 -12.19 -0.44
CA PRO A 177 7.68 -11.66 -0.88
C PRO A 177 8.85 -12.29 -0.10
N ILE A 178 8.53 -13.02 0.97
CA ILE A 178 9.46 -13.73 1.85
C ILE A 178 8.81 -15.03 2.33
N LYS A 179 9.64 -15.97 2.79
CA LYS A 179 9.15 -17.12 3.57
C LYS A 179 8.89 -16.66 5.00
N LEU A 180 7.67 -16.83 5.48
CA LEU A 180 7.31 -16.52 6.86
C LEU A 180 7.79 -17.65 7.78
N GLU A 181 8.50 -17.30 8.85
CA GLU A 181 8.83 -18.24 9.93
C GLU A 181 7.57 -18.56 10.75
N GLN A 182 6.71 -17.56 10.94
CA GLN A 182 5.44 -17.68 11.63
C GLN A 182 4.31 -17.13 10.74
N GLU A 183 3.47 -18.03 10.23
CA GLU A 183 2.35 -17.66 9.37
C GLU A 183 1.18 -17.05 10.16
N LYS A 184 1.00 -17.47 11.41
CA LYS A 184 -0.11 -17.03 12.27
C LYS A 184 0.28 -15.78 13.05
N ASN A 185 -0.64 -14.84 13.16
CA ASN A 185 -0.50 -13.73 14.07
C ASN A 185 -1.05 -14.12 15.44
N ASP A 186 -0.30 -13.84 16.50
CA ASP A 186 -0.73 -14.15 17.88
C ASP A 186 -1.42 -12.95 18.55
N ASN A 187 -1.23 -11.74 17.99
CA ASN A 187 -1.67 -10.49 18.58
C ASN A 187 -2.77 -9.82 17.75
N GLU A 188 -3.97 -9.70 18.29
CA GLU A 188 -5.12 -9.03 17.66
C GLU A 188 -4.83 -7.58 17.25
N ILE A 189 -3.95 -6.89 17.98
CA ILE A 189 -3.53 -5.50 17.69
C ILE A 189 -2.70 -5.42 16.41
N SER A 190 -2.37 -6.54 15.76
CA SER A 190 -1.64 -6.57 14.48
C SER A 190 -2.41 -7.28 13.37
N ASP A 191 -3.71 -7.53 13.57
CA ASP A 191 -4.55 -8.14 12.54
C ASP A 191 -4.79 -7.13 11.41
N ALA A 192 -4.20 -7.42 10.25
CA ALA A 192 -4.40 -6.64 9.03
C ALA A 192 -5.83 -6.83 8.47
N CYS A 193 -6.13 -6.16 7.37
CA CYS A 193 -7.43 -6.25 6.73
C CYS A 193 -7.63 -7.61 6.06
N TYR A 194 -8.72 -8.29 6.38
CA TYR A 194 -9.02 -9.61 5.83
C TYR A 194 -10.50 -9.81 5.56
N GLN A 195 -10.79 -10.80 4.73
CA GLN A 195 -12.13 -11.36 4.57
C GLN A 195 -12.06 -12.88 4.67
N ARG A 196 -13.07 -13.48 5.31
CA ARG A 196 -13.24 -14.93 5.42
C ARG A 196 -14.27 -15.40 4.41
N LEU A 197 -13.93 -16.47 3.69
CA LEU A 197 -14.78 -17.16 2.74
C LEU A 197 -14.80 -18.66 3.06
N MET A 198 -15.89 -19.33 2.69
CA MET A 198 -15.99 -20.79 2.74
C MET A 198 -15.73 -21.33 1.34
N GLU A 199 -14.54 -21.89 1.11
CA GLU A 199 -14.13 -22.37 -0.20
C GLU A 199 -13.54 -23.78 -0.14
N PRO A 200 -14.00 -24.70 -1.00
CA PRO A 200 -13.62 -26.11 -0.91
C PRO A 200 -12.16 -26.36 -1.29
N THR A 201 -11.56 -25.50 -2.11
CA THR A 201 -10.21 -25.70 -2.64
C THR A 201 -9.36 -24.43 -2.58
N LEU A 202 -8.05 -24.62 -2.38
CA LEU A 202 -7.06 -23.55 -2.48
C LEU A 202 -7.09 -22.87 -3.86
N LEU A 203 -7.38 -23.63 -4.93
CA LEU A 203 -7.47 -23.09 -6.28
C LEU A 203 -8.62 -22.07 -6.40
N LYS A 204 -9.80 -22.41 -5.88
CA LYS A 204 -10.96 -21.51 -5.90
C LYS A 204 -10.72 -20.28 -5.02
N CYS A 205 -10.15 -20.48 -3.83
CA CYS A 205 -9.72 -19.39 -2.94
C CYS A 205 -8.76 -18.42 -3.66
N SER A 206 -7.69 -18.94 -4.27
CA SER A 206 -6.71 -18.12 -5.00
C SER A 206 -7.31 -17.42 -6.22
N PHE A 207 -8.22 -18.08 -6.93
CA PHE A 207 -8.92 -17.51 -8.08
C PHE A 207 -9.79 -16.31 -7.68
N LEU A 208 -10.58 -16.42 -6.61
CA LEU A 208 -11.39 -15.32 -6.11
C LEU A 208 -10.53 -14.15 -5.60
N CYS A 209 -9.42 -14.45 -4.93
CA CYS A 209 -8.42 -13.43 -4.58
C CYS A 209 -7.85 -12.75 -5.83
N ASN A 210 -7.55 -13.50 -6.90
CA ASN A 210 -7.04 -12.92 -8.14
C ASN A 210 -8.01 -11.93 -8.79
N GLN A 211 -9.32 -12.22 -8.72
CA GLN A 211 -10.38 -11.35 -9.22
C GLN A 211 -10.55 -10.06 -8.39
N ASN A 212 -10.15 -10.08 -7.12
CA ASN A 212 -10.15 -8.90 -6.28
C ASN A 212 -8.78 -8.18 -6.34
N ILE A 213 -8.73 -7.01 -6.97
CA ILE A 213 -7.50 -6.19 -7.07
C ILE A 213 -6.88 -5.88 -5.70
N GLN A 214 -7.71 -5.76 -4.66
CA GLN A 214 -7.27 -5.43 -3.32
C GLN A 214 -6.69 -6.64 -2.59
N CYS A 215 -6.93 -7.86 -3.05
CA CYS A 215 -6.36 -9.03 -2.42
C CYS A 215 -4.84 -9.13 -2.68
N ARG A 216 -4.08 -9.43 -1.63
CA ARG A 216 -2.62 -9.52 -1.64
C ARG A 216 -2.12 -10.94 -1.41
N SER A 217 -2.79 -11.69 -0.55
CA SER A 217 -2.46 -13.10 -0.29
C SER A 217 -3.68 -13.86 0.21
N VAL A 218 -3.56 -15.18 0.20
CA VAL A 218 -4.58 -16.09 0.73
C VAL A 218 -3.97 -17.04 1.73
N TYR A 219 -4.78 -17.43 2.71
CA TYR A 219 -4.55 -18.59 3.57
C TYR A 219 -5.73 -19.54 3.39
N HIS A 220 -5.45 -20.81 3.09
CA HIS A 220 -6.47 -21.84 2.96
C HIS A 220 -6.25 -22.94 4.00
N ASN A 221 -7.32 -23.31 4.70
CA ASN A 221 -7.37 -24.49 5.55
C ASN A 221 -8.28 -25.53 4.89
N LEU A 222 -7.66 -26.63 4.44
CA LEU A 222 -8.36 -27.66 3.67
C LEU A 222 -9.41 -28.40 4.52
N SER A 223 -9.07 -28.74 5.77
CA SER A 223 -9.95 -29.49 6.67
C SER A 223 -11.23 -28.72 6.99
N GLN A 224 -11.12 -27.40 7.16
CA GLN A 224 -12.25 -26.53 7.49
C GLN A 224 -12.88 -25.88 6.26
N LYS A 225 -12.35 -26.13 5.06
CA LYS A 225 -12.75 -25.46 3.81
C LYS A 225 -12.81 -23.92 3.97
N THR A 226 -11.90 -23.38 4.79
CA THR A 226 -11.88 -21.96 5.12
C THR A 226 -10.79 -21.28 4.30
N CYS A 227 -11.17 -20.20 3.63
CA CYS A 227 -10.29 -19.34 2.87
C CYS A 227 -10.27 -17.96 3.53
N VAL A 228 -9.08 -17.41 3.75
CA VAL A 228 -8.89 -16.07 4.29
C VAL A 228 -8.11 -15.28 3.25
N HIS A 229 -8.74 -14.26 2.67
CA HIS A 229 -8.04 -13.32 1.82
C HIS A 229 -7.50 -12.18 2.68
N ILE A 230 -6.23 -11.86 2.49
CA ILE A 230 -5.61 -10.66 3.04
C ILE A 230 -5.76 -9.53 2.02
N LEU A 231 -6.19 -8.36 2.49
CA LEU A 231 -6.54 -7.22 1.66
C LEU A 231 -5.58 -6.04 1.88
N TYR A 232 -5.36 -5.28 0.80
CA TYR A 232 -4.60 -4.04 0.68
C TYR A 232 -3.10 -4.14 0.95
N THR A 233 -2.71 -4.64 2.12
CA THR A 233 -1.33 -4.93 2.51
C THR A 233 -1.19 -6.40 2.83
N ASP A 234 -0.16 -7.07 2.34
CA ASP A 234 0.13 -8.46 2.70
C ASP A 234 0.42 -8.59 4.20
N ALA A 235 0.03 -9.71 4.81
CA ALA A 235 0.06 -9.89 6.26
C ALA A 235 0.08 -11.37 6.67
N ARG A 236 0.35 -11.59 7.97
CA ARG A 236 0.15 -12.89 8.64
C ARG A 236 -1.35 -13.25 8.72
N LEU A 237 -1.64 -14.53 8.91
CA LEU A 237 -3.00 -15.01 9.15
C LEU A 237 -3.53 -14.35 10.44
N PRO A 238 -4.72 -13.72 10.42
CA PRO A 238 -5.26 -13.02 11.57
C PRO A 238 -5.41 -13.91 12.81
N SER A 239 -5.28 -13.30 13.98
CA SER A 239 -5.31 -13.96 15.29
C SER A 239 -6.62 -14.71 15.55
N ALA A 240 -7.73 -14.27 14.93
CA ALA A 240 -9.02 -14.96 14.96
C ALA A 240 -8.95 -16.43 14.48
N PHE A 241 -7.92 -16.79 13.71
CA PHE A 241 -7.72 -18.15 13.18
C PHE A 241 -6.63 -18.94 13.90
N ARG A 242 -5.97 -18.38 14.93
CA ARG A 242 -4.79 -18.99 15.58
C ARG A 242 -5.05 -20.38 16.13
N ASN A 243 -6.23 -20.56 16.74
CA ASN A 243 -6.67 -21.79 17.40
C ASN A 243 -7.37 -22.78 16.46
N ILE A 244 -7.51 -22.45 15.16
CA ILE A 244 -8.11 -23.37 14.21
C ILE A 244 -7.09 -24.44 13.84
N ALA A 245 -7.48 -25.69 14.11
CA ALA A 245 -6.69 -26.88 13.80
C ALA A 245 -6.58 -27.12 12.29
N GLY A 246 -5.54 -27.86 11.91
CA GLY A 246 -5.23 -28.18 10.52
C GLY A 246 -4.11 -27.31 9.94
N GLU A 247 -3.56 -27.78 8.83
CA GLU A 247 -2.52 -27.09 8.08
C GLU A 247 -3.13 -25.90 7.34
N TRP A 248 -2.52 -24.73 7.52
CA TRP A 248 -2.81 -23.55 6.73
C TRP A 248 -1.80 -23.49 5.58
N LYS A 249 -2.30 -23.21 4.37
CA LYS A 249 -1.47 -23.00 3.20
C LYS A 249 -1.56 -21.57 2.75
N ARG A 250 -0.44 -20.85 2.82
CA ARG A 250 -0.32 -19.47 2.39
C ARG A 250 0.16 -19.36 0.95
N TYR A 251 -0.47 -18.47 0.17
CA TYR A 251 0.01 -18.07 -1.14
C TYR A 251 -0.17 -16.57 -1.35
N ALA A 252 0.91 -15.86 -1.66
CA ALA A 252 0.89 -14.43 -1.95
C ALA A 252 0.94 -14.16 -3.45
N LYS A 253 0.24 -13.12 -3.87
CA LYS A 253 0.19 -12.63 -5.24
C LYS A 253 1.51 -11.93 -5.57
N THR A 254 2.21 -12.36 -6.63
CA THR A 254 3.56 -11.86 -6.94
C THR A 254 3.58 -10.61 -7.81
N SER A 255 2.45 -10.25 -8.39
CA SER A 255 2.28 -9.10 -9.25
C SER A 255 0.82 -8.67 -9.22
N ILE A 256 0.55 -7.43 -9.60
CA ILE A 256 -0.82 -6.96 -9.85
C ILE A 256 -0.88 -6.47 -11.30
N THR A 257 -0.07 -7.11 -12.17
CA THR A 257 0.39 -6.60 -13.46
C THR A 257 -0.74 -5.88 -14.21
N VAL A 258 -0.52 -4.59 -14.43
CA VAL A 258 -1.24 -3.78 -15.40
C VAL A 258 -0.36 -3.80 -16.64
N MET A 259 -0.47 -4.83 -17.49
CA MET A 259 0.16 -4.74 -18.81
C MET A 259 -0.71 -3.81 -19.65
N LYS A 260 -0.23 -2.58 -19.90
CA LYS A 260 -0.75 -1.80 -21.02
C LYS A 260 -0.61 -2.68 -22.28
N PRO A 261 -1.64 -2.83 -23.13
CA PRO A 261 -1.41 -3.36 -24.46
C PRO A 261 -0.28 -2.53 -25.10
N ILE A 262 0.69 -3.22 -25.66
CA ILE A 262 1.65 -2.58 -26.57
C ILE A 262 0.85 -2.36 -27.85
N ASP A 263 0.46 -1.10 -28.09
CA ASP A 263 0.00 -0.65 -29.40
C ASP A 263 1.22 -0.24 -30.24
#